data_AF-A0A956D8U4-F1
#
_entry.id   AF-A0A956D8U4-F1
#
_cell.length_a   1.000
_cell.length_b   1.000
_cell.length_c   1.000
_cell.angle_alpha   90.00
_cell.angle_beta   90.00
_cell.angle_gamma   90.00
#
_symmetry.space_group_name_H-M   'P 1'
#
loop_
_entity.id
_entity.type
_entity.pdbx_description
1 polymer ?
#
loop_
_entity_poly.entity_id
_entity_poly.type
_entity_poly.pdbx_seq_one_letter_code
_entity_poly.pdbx_strand_id
1 'polypeptide(L)'
;MSGLNRRRLLKGAGATLGALAFAKAVEPVFEFTGNLSGDEFLQKHYRELSPDDLREVLARLEAETKEKYGADVTIRDIRPQDGVQFGYALNLSTCIGCRRCVEACHVENNHDRKT
;
A
#
# COMPACT_ATOMS: atom_id res chain seq x y z
N MET A 1 35.70 41.04 -5.45
CA MET A 1 35.52 39.74 -4.75
C MET A 1 34.96 40.03 -3.36
N SER A 2 33.65 39.93 -3.14
CA SER A 2 33.06 40.26 -1.83
C SER A 2 33.32 39.10 -0.86
N GLY A 3 34.27 39.31 0.05
CA GLY A 3 34.78 38.31 0.99
C GLY A 3 33.73 37.75 1.95
N LEU A 4 34.03 36.56 2.46
CA LEU A 4 33.25 35.86 3.48
C LEU A 4 33.09 36.77 4.71
N ASN A 5 31.85 37.21 5.00
CA ASN A 5 31.51 37.97 6.20
C ASN A 5 30.70 37.05 7.14
N ARG A 6 30.82 37.25 8.46
CA ARG A 6 30.01 36.59 9.52
C ARG A 6 28.55 36.37 9.13
N ARG A 7 27.89 37.34 8.50
CA ARG A 7 26.49 37.17 8.03
C ARG A 7 26.33 36.05 6.98
N ARG A 8 27.23 35.96 6.00
CA ARG A 8 27.20 34.92 4.96
C ARG A 8 27.57 33.56 5.56
N LEU A 9 28.52 33.53 6.49
CA LEU A 9 28.87 32.33 7.24
C LEU A 9 27.68 31.79 8.04
N LEU A 10 26.98 32.64 8.79
CA LEU A 10 25.81 32.27 9.59
C LEU A 10 24.63 31.82 8.71
N LYS A 11 24.41 32.47 7.56
CA LYS A 11 23.40 32.02 6.59
C LYS A 11 23.73 30.65 5.99
N GLY A 12 25.01 30.41 5.67
CA GLY A 12 25.47 29.11 5.19
C GLY A 12 25.29 28.03 6.25
N ALA A 13 25.75 28.28 7.48
CA ALA A 13 25.59 27.35 8.61
C ALA A 13 24.11 27.06 8.90
N GLY A 14 23.26 28.09 8.93
CA GLY A 14 21.82 27.93 9.13
C GLY A 14 21.13 27.14 8.02
N ALA A 15 21.50 27.37 6.75
CA ALA A 15 20.97 26.60 5.62
C ALA A 15 21.41 25.12 5.68
N THR A 16 22.67 24.85 6.02
CA THR A 16 23.18 23.48 6.18
C THR A 16 22.50 22.76 7.35
N LEU A 17 22.37 23.41 8.50
CA LEU A 17 21.68 22.83 9.66
C LEU A 17 20.19 22.60 9.38
N GLY A 18 19.54 23.54 8.69
CA GLY A 18 18.15 23.40 8.25
C GLY A 18 17.95 22.23 7.28
N ALA A 19 18.85 22.07 6.31
CA ALA A 19 18.80 20.95 5.37
C ALA A 19 19.01 19.59 6.06
N LEU A 20 19.95 19.51 7.02
CA LEU A 20 20.18 18.31 7.81
C LEU A 20 18.98 17.98 8.72
N ALA A 21 18.40 19.00 9.37
CA ALA A 21 17.20 18.82 10.20
C ALA A 21 16.01 18.35 9.36
N PHE A 22 15.84 18.90 8.16
CA PHE A 22 14.80 18.47 7.23
C PHE A 22 15.02 17.03 6.75
N ALA A 23 16.24 16.68 6.34
CA ALA A 23 16.57 15.30 5.94
C ALA A 23 16.26 14.30 7.06
N LYS A 24 16.58 14.65 8.31
CA LYS A 24 16.25 13.84 9.50
C LYS A 24 14.76 13.79 9.80
N ALA A 25 14.01 14.86 9.58
CA ALA A 25 12.56 14.87 9.78
C ALA A 25 11.81 13.99 8.75
N VAL A 26 12.35 13.83 7.54
CA VAL A 26 11.73 13.04 6.46
C VAL A 26 12.22 11.56 6.48
N GLU A 27 13.24 11.22 7.27
CA GLU A 27 13.75 9.84 7.44
C GLU A 27 12.66 8.79 7.69
N PRO A 28 11.64 9.01 8.55
CA PRO A 28 10.56 8.02 8.77
C PRO A 28 9.65 7.81 7.55
N VAL A 29 9.51 8.81 6.69
CA VAL A 29 8.73 8.70 5.45
C VAL A 29 9.49 7.80 4.46
N PHE A 30 10.80 8.00 4.33
CA PHE A 30 11.65 7.16 3.49
C PHE A 30 11.79 5.74 4.04
N GLU A 31 11.80 5.52 5.36
CA GLU A 31 11.74 4.17 5.93
C GLU A 31 10.40 3.49 5.64
N PHE A 32 9.28 4.22 5.72
CA PHE A 32 7.95 3.70 5.39
C PHE A 32 7.79 3.34 3.91
N THR A 33 8.44 4.08 3.01
CA THR A 33 8.44 3.81 1.56
C THR A 33 9.67 3.05 1.07
N GLY A 34 10.64 2.75 1.94
CA GLY A 34 11.97 2.25 1.53
C GLY A 34 11.94 0.86 0.90
N ASN A 35 10.87 0.11 1.15
CA ASN A 35 10.60 -1.20 0.56
C ASN A 35 9.48 -1.15 -0.50
N LEU A 36 9.03 0.04 -0.92
CA LEU A 36 7.96 0.22 -1.89
C LEU A 36 8.48 1.07 -3.05
N SER A 37 8.42 0.55 -4.27
CA SER A 37 8.52 1.39 -5.47
C SER A 37 7.40 2.43 -5.46
N GLY A 38 7.55 3.51 -6.24
CA GLY A 38 6.47 4.49 -6.41
C GLY A 38 5.15 3.84 -6.83
N ASP A 39 5.25 2.79 -7.65
CA ASP A 39 4.11 2.01 -8.13
C ASP A 39 3.48 1.17 -7.02
N GLU A 40 4.30 0.60 -6.12
CA GLU A 40 3.81 -0.13 -4.93
C GLU A 40 3.18 0.79 -3.89
N PHE A 41 3.65 2.04 -3.79
CA PHE A 41 3.02 3.06 -2.96
C PHE A 41 1.64 3.45 -3.51
N LEU A 42 1.52 3.68 -4.83
CA LEU A 42 0.24 3.99 -5.49
C LEU A 42 -0.73 2.80 -5.44
N GLN A 43 -0.24 1.56 -5.51
CA GLN A 43 -1.05 0.35 -5.39
C GLN A 43 -1.81 0.26 -4.05
N LYS A 44 -1.28 0.85 -2.95
CA LYS A 44 -2.01 0.92 -1.67
C LYS A 44 -3.34 1.69 -1.78
N HIS A 45 -3.49 2.52 -2.81
CA HIS A 45 -4.66 3.33 -3.10
C HIS A 45 -5.42 2.84 -4.34
N TYR A 46 -5.78 1.55 -4.36
CA TYR A 46 -6.49 0.91 -5.49
C TYR A 46 -7.72 1.68 -6.01
N ARG A 47 -8.44 2.40 -5.14
CA ARG A 47 -9.61 3.21 -5.53
C ARG A 47 -9.26 4.44 -6.36
N GLU A 48 -8.01 4.88 -6.33
CA GLU A 48 -7.51 6.10 -6.96
C GLU A 48 -6.75 5.80 -8.26
N LEU A 49 -6.48 4.52 -8.57
CA LEU A 49 -5.82 4.13 -9.81
C LEU A 49 -6.70 4.42 -11.02
N SER A 50 -6.11 5.04 -12.05
CA SER A 50 -6.75 5.12 -13.36
C SER A 50 -6.83 3.73 -14.00
N PRO A 51 -7.70 3.53 -15.02
CA PRO A 51 -7.73 2.28 -15.76
C PRO A 51 -6.39 1.89 -16.38
N ASP A 52 -5.54 2.87 -16.71
CA ASP A 52 -4.23 2.64 -17.30
C ASP A 52 -3.23 2.16 -16.26
N ASP A 53 -3.17 2.84 -15.10
CA ASP A 53 -2.31 2.44 -13.97
C ASP A 53 -2.68 1.04 -13.49
N LEU A 54 -3.97 0.73 -13.45
CA LEU A 54 -4.45 -0.60 -13.06
C LEU A 54 -3.98 -1.69 -14.04
N ARG A 55 -4.03 -1.43 -15.36
CA ARG A 55 -3.54 -2.39 -16.36
C ARG A 55 -2.04 -2.65 -16.21
N GLU A 56 -1.26 -1.61 -15.95
CA GLU A 56 0.18 -1.74 -15.70
C GLU A 56 0.48 -2.57 -14.46
N VAL A 57 -0.23 -2.29 -13.35
CA VAL A 57 -0.10 -3.07 -12.11
C VAL A 57 -0.47 -4.54 -12.34
N LEU A 58 -1.57 -4.83 -13.03
CA LEU A 58 -1.99 -6.21 -13.31
C LEU A 58 -0.94 -6.97 -14.14
N ALA A 59 -0.42 -6.35 -15.21
CA ALA A 59 0.60 -6.95 -16.05
C ALA A 59 1.90 -7.23 -15.28
N ARG A 60 2.31 -6.29 -14.41
CA ARG A 60 3.46 -6.48 -13.51
C ARG A 60 3.26 -7.67 -12.59
N LEU A 61 2.10 -7.78 -11.94
CA LEU A 61 1.80 -8.88 -11.01
C LEU A 61 1.74 -10.25 -11.70
N GLU A 62 1.24 -10.33 -12.93
CA GLU A 62 1.26 -11.55 -13.74
C GLU A 62 2.70 -11.97 -14.06
N ALA A 63 3.56 -11.02 -14.45
CA ALA A 63 4.97 -11.28 -14.72
C ALA A 63 5.72 -11.73 -13.45
N GLU A 64 5.53 -11.06 -12.31
CA GLU A 64 6.10 -11.45 -11.02
C GLU A 64 5.64 -12.84 -10.57
N THR A 65 4.37 -13.18 -10.79
CA THR A 65 3.83 -14.50 -10.45
C THR A 65 4.49 -15.59 -11.30
N LYS A 66 4.68 -15.33 -12.60
CA LYS A 66 5.39 -16.22 -13.50
C LYS A 66 6.85 -16.41 -13.09
N GLU A 67 7.55 -15.33 -12.74
CA GLU A 67 8.93 -15.39 -12.29
C GLU A 67 9.07 -16.18 -10.98
N LYS A 68 8.21 -15.90 -10.00
CA LYS A 68 8.32 -16.46 -8.65
C LYS A 68 7.80 -17.89 -8.52
N TYR A 69 6.74 -18.23 -9.25
CA TYR A 69 6.05 -19.52 -9.09
C TYR A 69 6.05 -20.36 -10.37
N GLY A 70 6.53 -19.84 -11.50
CA GLY A 70 6.50 -20.55 -12.79
C GLY A 70 5.09 -20.76 -13.36
N ALA A 71 4.10 -20.04 -12.85
CA ALA A 71 2.70 -20.18 -13.23
C ALA A 71 2.25 -19.04 -14.14
N ASP A 72 1.74 -19.37 -15.32
CA ASP A 72 1.03 -18.42 -16.17
C ASP A 72 -0.39 -18.21 -15.60
N VAL A 73 -0.65 -17.00 -15.13
CA VAL A 73 -1.93 -16.61 -14.53
C VAL A 73 -2.55 -15.44 -15.30
N THR A 74 -3.86 -15.29 -15.16
CA THR A 74 -4.59 -14.11 -15.64
C THR A 74 -5.28 -13.44 -14.47
N ILE A 75 -4.94 -12.18 -14.21
CA ILE A 75 -5.49 -11.38 -13.11
C ILE A 75 -6.49 -10.38 -13.67
N ARG A 76 -7.66 -10.28 -13.03
CA ARG A 76 -8.77 -9.41 -13.48
C ARG A 76 -9.28 -8.54 -12.34
N ASP A 77 -9.59 -7.27 -12.65
CA ASP A 77 -10.39 -6.41 -11.77
C ASP A 77 -11.88 -6.74 -11.91
N ILE A 78 -12.38 -7.64 -11.06
CA ILE A 78 -13.81 -7.94 -11.01
C ILE A 78 -14.53 -6.81 -10.25
N ARG A 79 -15.25 -5.98 -10.99
CA ARG A 79 -16.03 -4.88 -10.42
C ARG A 79 -17.24 -5.40 -9.64
N PRO A 80 -17.73 -4.64 -8.65
CA PRO A 80 -19.03 -4.91 -8.02
C PRO A 80 -20.12 -5.05 -9.06
N GLN A 81 -21.01 -6.03 -8.88
CA GLN A 81 -22.16 -6.22 -9.77
C GLN A 81 -23.28 -5.24 -9.38
N ASP A 82 -23.87 -4.58 -10.38
CA ASP A 82 -24.96 -3.63 -10.14
C ASP A 82 -26.15 -4.30 -9.46
N GLY A 83 -26.65 -3.68 -8.40
CA GLY A 83 -27.79 -4.19 -7.63
C GLY A 83 -27.49 -5.42 -6.74
N VAL A 84 -26.24 -5.90 -6.69
CA VAL A 84 -25.85 -7.03 -5.83
C VAL A 84 -25.28 -6.52 -4.51
N GLN A 85 -25.77 -7.09 -3.41
CA GLN A 85 -25.23 -6.87 -2.06
C GLN A 85 -24.67 -8.18 -1.50
N PHE A 86 -23.45 -8.13 -0.98
CA PHE A 86 -22.88 -9.23 -0.20
C PHE A 86 -23.30 -9.06 1.26
N GLY A 87 -23.96 -10.06 1.82
CA GLY A 87 -24.46 -10.06 3.19
C GLY A 87 -23.90 -11.24 3.97
N TYR A 88 -23.68 -11.03 5.27
CA TYR A 88 -23.35 -12.08 6.22
C TYR A 88 -24.49 -12.20 7.23
N ALA A 89 -25.07 -13.40 7.35
CA ALA A 89 -26.17 -13.65 8.28
C ALA A 89 -25.65 -14.22 9.59
N LEU A 90 -26.01 -13.59 10.70
CA LEU A 90 -25.72 -14.08 12.04
C LEU A 90 -27.02 -14.36 12.80
N ASN A 91 -27.18 -15.58 13.29
CA ASN A 91 -28.29 -15.91 14.19
C ASN A 91 -27.92 -15.52 15.63
N LEU A 92 -28.44 -14.37 16.08
CA LEU A 92 -28.17 -13.83 17.41
C LEU A 92 -28.69 -14.70 18.54
N SER A 93 -29.79 -15.44 18.34
CA SER A 93 -30.34 -16.36 19.36
C SER A 93 -29.42 -17.55 19.64
N THR A 94 -28.55 -17.91 18.68
CA THR A 94 -27.56 -19.00 18.83
C THR A 94 -26.14 -18.50 19.12
N CYS A 95 -25.92 -17.18 19.09
CA CYS A 95 -24.59 -16.60 19.25
C CYS A 95 -24.16 -16.67 20.72
N ILE A 96 -23.07 -17.39 20.98
CA ILE A 96 -22.44 -17.50 22.31
C ILE A 96 -21.11 -16.72 22.42
N GLY A 97 -20.78 -15.89 21.41
CA GLY A 97 -19.52 -15.12 21.39
C GLY A 97 -18.26 -15.92 21.07
N CYS A 98 -18.37 -17.19 20.63
CA CYS A 98 -17.22 -18.06 20.36
C CYS A 98 -16.55 -17.84 19.00
N ARG A 99 -17.09 -16.95 18.15
CA ARG A 99 -16.56 -16.63 16.80
C ARG A 99 -16.42 -17.79 15.81
N ARG A 100 -16.90 -18.99 16.11
CA ARG A 100 -16.95 -20.14 15.17
C ARG A 100 -17.64 -19.82 13.84
N CYS A 101 -18.59 -18.89 13.84
CA CYS A 101 -19.25 -18.41 12.63
C CYS A 101 -18.32 -17.59 11.71
N VAL A 102 -17.36 -16.86 12.28
CA VAL A 102 -16.29 -16.17 11.54
C VAL A 102 -15.28 -17.18 11.01
N GLU A 103 -14.88 -18.17 11.81
CA GLU A 103 -13.99 -19.26 11.36
C GLU A 103 -14.60 -20.02 10.19
N ALA A 104 -15.89 -20.37 10.25
CA ALA A 104 -16.60 -21.00 9.15
C ALA A 104 -16.67 -20.10 7.91
N CYS A 105 -16.89 -18.80 8.08
CA CYS A 105 -16.87 -17.82 6.99
C CYS A 105 -15.51 -17.78 6.28
N HIS A 106 -14.41 -17.83 7.04
CA HIS A 106 -13.05 -17.90 6.49
C HIS A 106 -12.84 -19.15 5.64
N VAL A 107 -13.21 -20.32 6.17
CA VAL A 107 -13.09 -21.60 5.45
C VAL A 107 -13.93 -21.60 4.16
N GLU A 108 -15.18 -21.13 4.23
CA GLU A 108 -16.10 -21.13 3.09
C GLU A 108 -15.69 -20.16 1.99
N ASN A 109 -15.26 -18.94 2.37
CA ASN A 109 -15.03 -17.85 1.40
C ASN A 109 -13.55 -17.67 1.06
N ASN A 110 -12.66 -18.48 1.63
CA ASN A 110 -11.22 -18.40 1.41
C ASN A 110 -10.68 -16.96 1.59
N HIS A 111 -11.09 -16.30 2.68
CA HIS A 111 -10.69 -14.92 3.00
C HIS A 111 -9.22 -14.79 3.43
N ASP A 112 -8.45 -15.86 3.31
CA ASP A 112 -7.15 -16.00 3.94
C ASP A 112 -6.07 -15.37 3.06
N ARG A 113 -5.77 -14.10 3.33
CA ARG A 113 -4.37 -13.66 3.31
C ARG A 113 -3.75 -14.04 4.65
N LYS A 114 -2.57 -14.66 4.65
CA LYS A 114 -1.79 -14.82 5.88
C LYS A 114 -1.49 -13.43 6.45
N THR A 115 -1.97 -13.14 7.65
CA THR A 115 -1.48 -12.04 8.49
C THR A 115 -0.15 -12.41 9.14
#